data_AF-A0A533WY77-F1
#
_entry.id   AF-A0A533WY77-F1
#
_cell.length_a   1.000
_cell.length_b   1.000
_cell.length_c   1.000
_cell.angle_alpha   90.00
_cell.angle_beta   90.00
_cell.angle_gamma   90.00
#
_symmetry.space_group_name_H-M   'P 1'
#
loop_
_entity.id
_entity.type
_entity.pdbx_description
1 polymer ?
#
loop_
_entity_poly.entity_id
_entity_poly.type
_entity_poly.pdbx_seq_one_letter_code
_entity_poly.pdbx_strand_id
1 'polypeptide(L)'
;MSQDPVIAASISTIAGLVIGFSASNIISNVIAGMYLAIARPFSIDDRIKVFGEVGVVHDIGMLYTRLGLENGDEMLASNSSMVTSTVILKKEVEYDGTAQRDAATA
;
A
#
# COMPACT_ATOMS: atom_id res chain seq x y z
N MET A 1 -41.65 -9.87 -33.17
CA MET A 1 -40.63 -9.46 -32.19
C MET A 1 -39.51 -10.47 -32.31
N SER A 2 -38.64 -10.25 -33.29
CA SER A 2 -37.45 -11.06 -33.54
C SER A 2 -36.56 -10.99 -32.31
N GLN A 3 -36.03 -12.14 -31.91
CA GLN A 3 -34.93 -12.23 -30.96
C GLN A 3 -33.71 -11.60 -31.64
N ASP A 4 -33.58 -10.27 -31.60
CA ASP A 4 -32.49 -9.58 -32.29
C ASP A 4 -31.19 -9.83 -31.52
N PRO A 5 -30.27 -10.67 -32.04
CA PRO A 5 -29.08 -11.09 -31.31
C PRO A 5 -28.16 -9.91 -30.94
N VAL A 6 -28.28 -8.79 -31.68
CA VAL A 6 -27.56 -7.54 -31.43
C VAL A 6 -27.99 -6.88 -30.11
N ILE A 7 -29.28 -6.93 -29.75
CA ILE A 7 -29.78 -6.35 -28.51
C ILE A 7 -29.26 -7.15 -27.30
N ALA A 8 -29.31 -8.48 -27.38
CA ALA A 8 -28.77 -9.35 -26.34
C ALA A 8 -27.24 -9.18 -26.16
N ALA A 9 -26.50 -9.07 -27.26
CA ALA A 9 -25.06 -8.80 -27.22
C ALA A 9 -24.73 -7.43 -26.61
N SER A 10 -25.52 -6.39 -26.93
CA SER A 10 -25.31 -5.04 -26.40
C SER A 10 -25.53 -4.96 -24.89
N ILE A 11 -26.60 -5.59 -24.38
CA ILE A 11 -26.90 -5.66 -22.94
C ILE A 11 -25.80 -6.42 -22.19
N SER A 12 -25.36 -7.56 -22.74
CA SER A 12 -24.32 -8.38 -22.13
C SER A 12 -22.98 -7.64 -22.05
N THR A 13 -22.66 -6.85 -23.08
CA THR A 13 -21.43 -6.05 -23.11
C THR A 13 -21.45 -4.98 -22.02
N ILE A 14 -22.55 -4.22 -21.92
CA ILE A 14 -22.70 -3.17 -20.89
C ILE A 14 -22.65 -3.79 -19.49
N ALA A 15 -23.36 -4.90 -19.28
CA ALA A 15 -23.36 -5.61 -18.00
C ALA A 15 -21.94 -6.05 -17.61
N GLY A 16 -21.18 -6.63 -18.54
CA GLY A 16 -19.79 -7.04 -18.32
C GLY A 16 -18.89 -5.86 -17.94
N LEU A 17 -19.03 -4.71 -18.61
CA LEU A 17 -18.26 -3.51 -18.31
C LEU A 17 -18.56 -2.99 -16.90
N VAL A 18 -19.84 -2.87 -16.53
CA VAL A 18 -20.22 -2.37 -15.20
C VAL A 18 -19.62 -3.25 -14.11
N ILE A 19 -19.75 -4.57 -14.23
CA ILE A 19 -19.17 -5.52 -13.27
C ILE A 19 -17.64 -5.38 -13.21
N GLY A 20 -16.98 -5.28 -14.36
CA GLY A 20 -15.53 -5.09 -14.43
C GLY A 20 -15.07 -3.78 -13.79
N PHE A 21 -15.76 -2.68 -14.04
CA PHE A 21 -15.48 -1.39 -13.41
C PHE A 21 -15.65 -1.44 -11.90
N SER A 22 -16.69 -2.11 -11.39
CA SER A 22 -16.88 -2.30 -9.96
C SER A 22 -15.77 -3.16 -9.33
N ALA A 23 -15.32 -4.22 -10.00
CA ALA A 23 -14.28 -5.11 -9.50
C ALA A 23 -12.85 -4.55 -9.64
N SER A 24 -12.65 -3.53 -10.49
CA SER A 24 -11.33 -2.97 -10.81
C SER A 24 -10.51 -2.58 -9.57
N ASN A 25 -11.18 -2.04 -8.54
CA ASN A 25 -10.52 -1.59 -7.33
C ASN A 25 -9.94 -2.77 -6.51
N ILE A 26 -10.63 -3.90 -6.50
CA ILE A 26 -10.16 -5.12 -5.83
C ILE A 26 -8.94 -5.67 -6.57
N ILE A 27 -9.04 -5.80 -7.90
CA ILE A 27 -7.95 -6.31 -8.75
C ILE A 27 -6.70 -5.43 -8.63
N SER A 28 -6.87 -4.11 -8.62
CA SER A 28 -5.78 -3.14 -8.43
C SER A 28 -5.03 -3.38 -7.12
N ASN A 29 -5.76 -3.60 -6.02
CA ASN A 29 -5.16 -3.88 -4.72
C ASN A 29 -4.41 -5.22 -4.67
N VAL A 30 -4.93 -6.27 -5.33
CA VAL A 30 -4.25 -7.56 -5.44
C VAL A 30 -2.90 -7.41 -6.16
N ILE A 31 -2.90 -6.75 -7.32
CA ILE A 31 -1.68 -6.53 -8.11
C ILE A 31 -0.68 -5.67 -7.33
N ALA A 32 -1.16 -4.61 -6.67
CA ALA A 32 -0.33 -3.76 -5.82
C ALA A 32 0.27 -4.53 -4.63
N GLY A 33 -0.50 -5.40 -3.97
CA GLY A 33 -0.02 -6.24 -2.88
C GLY A 33 1.08 -7.20 -3.33
N MET A 34 0.88 -7.85 -4.49
CA MET A 34 1.91 -8.69 -5.10
C MET A 34 3.17 -7.88 -5.45
N TYR A 35 3.01 -6.69 -6.00
CA TYR A 35 4.14 -5.80 -6.28
C TYR A 35 4.91 -5.41 -5.01
N LEU A 36 4.21 -5.01 -3.94
CA LEU A 36 4.85 -4.68 -2.65
C LEU A 36 5.62 -5.87 -2.08
N ALA A 37 5.07 -7.08 -2.19
CA ALA A 37 5.72 -8.30 -1.71
C ALA A 37 6.97 -8.69 -2.51
N ILE A 38 6.99 -8.42 -3.82
CA ILE A 38 8.10 -8.75 -4.73
C ILE A 38 9.16 -7.66 -4.71
N ALA A 39 8.78 -6.42 -4.99
CA ALA A 39 9.71 -5.29 -5.12
C ALA A 39 10.22 -4.80 -3.76
N ARG A 40 9.46 -5.04 -2.68
CA ARG A 40 9.79 -4.70 -1.28
C ARG A 40 10.41 -3.29 -1.12
N PRO A 41 9.71 -2.22 -1.52
CA PRO A 41 10.19 -0.86 -1.29
C PRO A 41 10.31 -0.53 0.21
N PHE A 42 9.54 -1.24 1.04
CA PHE A 42 9.62 -1.32 2.49
C PHE A 42 9.27 -2.75 2.91
N SER A 43 9.71 -3.16 4.09
CA SER A 43 9.49 -4.49 4.66
C SER A 43 8.61 -4.43 5.90
N ILE A 44 8.15 -5.60 6.33
CA ILE A 44 7.56 -5.75 7.67
C ILE A 44 8.60 -5.31 8.71
N ASP A 45 8.13 -4.69 9.78
CA ASP A 45 8.90 -4.02 10.84
C ASP A 45 9.58 -2.70 10.46
N ASP A 46 9.47 -2.24 9.20
CA ASP A 46 9.94 -0.90 8.84
C ASP A 46 9.03 0.17 9.47
N ARG A 47 9.67 1.18 10.08
CA ARG A 47 8.99 2.41 10.51
C ARG A 47 8.90 3.36 9.32
N ILE A 48 7.68 3.71 8.95
CA ILE A 48 7.41 4.56 7.78
C ILE A 48 6.52 5.74 8.15
N LYS A 49 6.63 6.83 7.38
CA LYS A 49 5.66 7.92 7.36
C LYS A 49 4.87 7.88 6.05
N VAL A 50 3.55 7.78 6.15
CA VAL A 50 2.63 7.73 5.01
C VAL A 50 1.30 8.36 5.41
N PHE A 51 0.62 9.00 4.47
CA PHE A 51 -0.66 9.71 4.71
C PHE A 51 -0.64 10.75 5.85
N GLY A 52 0.54 11.27 6.21
CA GLY A 52 0.71 12.22 7.31
C GLY A 52 1.02 11.58 8.66
N GLU A 53 0.76 10.28 8.82
CA GLU A 53 0.94 9.51 10.05
C GLU A 53 2.27 8.73 10.04
N VAL A 54 2.78 8.43 11.23
CA VAL A 54 3.96 7.56 11.42
C VAL A 54 3.51 6.25 12.04
N GLY A 55 4.01 5.15 11.51
CA GLY A 55 3.70 3.82 12.02
C GLY A 55 4.71 2.77 11.58
N VAL A 56 4.56 1.57 12.12
CA VAL A 56 5.36 0.39 11.82
C VAL A 56 4.55 -0.56 10.94
N VAL A 57 5.13 -1.04 9.86
CA VAL A 57 4.49 -2.02 8.96
C VAL A 57 4.40 -3.36 9.67
N HIS A 58 3.20 -3.84 9.98
CA HIS A 58 3.01 -5.15 10.62
C HIS A 58 2.79 -6.28 9.61
N ASP A 59 2.09 -5.99 8.52
CA ASP A 59 1.75 -7.01 7.52
C ASP A 59 1.44 -6.37 6.16
N ILE A 60 1.79 -7.08 5.09
CA ILE A 60 1.43 -6.75 3.72
C ILE A 60 0.51 -7.87 3.22
N GLY A 61 -0.78 -7.66 3.40
CA GLY A 61 -1.80 -8.60 2.95
C GLY A 61 -2.10 -8.47 1.46
N MET A 62 -3.07 -9.25 0.97
CA MET A 62 -3.43 -9.26 -0.44
C MET A 62 -4.05 -7.93 -0.91
N LEU A 63 -4.90 -7.31 -0.10
CA LEU A 63 -5.60 -6.08 -0.45
C LEU A 63 -5.12 -4.84 0.33
N TYR A 64 -4.65 -5.04 1.55
CA TYR A 64 -4.32 -3.99 2.49
C TYR A 64 -2.96 -4.25 3.15
N THR A 65 -2.28 -3.17 3.48
CA THR A 65 -1.10 -3.13 4.34
C THR A 65 -1.54 -2.65 5.72
N ARG A 66 -1.13 -3.36 6.77
CA ARG A 66 -1.40 -3.05 8.18
C ARG A 66 -0.25 -2.26 8.77
N LEU A 67 -0.58 -1.13 9.38
CA LEU A 67 0.35 -0.23 10.03
C LEU A 67 -0.08 -0.02 11.48
N GLY A 68 0.80 -0.32 12.44
CA GLY A 68 0.61 0.08 13.82
C GLY A 68 1.06 1.52 13.99
N LEU A 69 0.14 2.43 14.32
CA LEU A 69 0.43 3.84 14.51
C LEU A 69 1.00 4.10 15.91
N GLU A 70 1.71 5.21 16.07
CA GLU A 70 2.33 5.59 17.36
C GLU A 70 1.31 5.89 18.46
N ASN A 71 0.08 6.25 18.10
CA ASN A 71 -1.00 6.51 19.03
C ASN A 71 -1.69 5.22 19.55
N GLY A 72 -1.27 4.04 19.05
CA GLY A 72 -1.84 2.74 19.41
C GLY A 72 -2.96 2.26 18.49
N ASP A 73 -3.39 3.06 17.52
CA ASP A 73 -4.38 2.65 16.51
C ASP A 73 -3.73 1.81 15.41
N GLU A 74 -4.56 1.08 14.67
CA GLU A 74 -4.16 0.31 13.49
C GLU A 74 -4.71 0.95 12.22
N MET A 75 -3.84 1.25 11.26
CA MET A 75 -4.20 1.78 9.96
C MET A 75 -4.21 0.64 8.91
N LEU A 76 -5.36 0.46 8.25
CA LEU A 76 -5.53 -0.44 7.11
C LEU A 76 -5.45 0.36 5.80
N ALA A 77 -4.25 0.46 5.25
CA ALA A 77 -4.02 1.16 3.99
C ALA A 77 -4.24 0.23 2.79
N SER A 78 -5.01 0.65 1.79
CA SER A 78 -5.14 -0.09 0.53
C SER A 78 -3.79 -0.20 -0.17
N ASN A 79 -3.43 -1.39 -0.64
CA ASN A 79 -2.16 -1.64 -1.31
C ASN A 79 -1.95 -0.74 -2.53
N SER A 80 -3.00 -0.48 -3.31
CA SER A 80 -2.94 0.42 -4.46
C SER A 80 -2.56 1.85 -4.06
N SER A 81 -3.01 2.30 -2.89
CA SER A 81 -2.66 3.63 -2.34
C SER A 81 -1.24 3.65 -1.77
N MET A 82 -0.78 2.56 -1.16
CA MET A 82 0.62 2.43 -0.70
C MET A 82 1.62 2.51 -1.86
N VAL A 83 1.29 1.93 -3.02
CA VAL A 83 2.15 1.99 -4.21
C VAL A 83 2.21 3.39 -4.84
N THR A 84 1.12 4.16 -4.74
CA THR A 84 1.00 5.46 -5.41
C THR A 84 1.32 6.66 -4.51
N SER A 85 1.32 6.47 -3.20
CA SER A 85 1.64 7.50 -2.22
C SER A 85 3.15 7.62 -1.99
N THR A 86 3.57 8.80 -1.53
CA THR A 86 4.94 8.98 -1.05
C THR A 86 5.11 8.31 0.31
N VAL A 87 6.01 7.34 0.38
CA VAL A 87 6.38 6.64 1.62
C VAL A 87 7.79 7.05 2.03
N ILE A 88 7.96 7.50 3.27
CA ILE A 88 9.26 7.87 3.83
C ILE A 88 9.69 6.81 4.84
N LEU A 89 10.80 6.11 4.57
CA LEU A 89 11.41 5.20 5.53
C LEU A 89 12.15 6.00 6.61
N LYS A 90 11.78 5.76 7.87
CA LYS A 90 12.43 6.35 9.05
C LYS A 90 13.48 5.37 9.55
N LYS A 91 14.74 5.60 9.17
CA LYS A 91 15.86 4.87 9.78
C LYS A 91 16.17 5.50 11.13
N GLU A 92 16.28 4.68 12.17
CA GLU A 92 16.85 5.12 13.44
C GLU A 92 18.32 5.48 13.19
N VAL A 93 18.67 6.75 13.35
CA VAL A 93 20.05 7.20 13.19
C VAL A 93 20.76 6.79 14.47
N GLU A 94 21.49 5.67 14.40
CA GLU A 94 22.38 5.26 15.46
C GLU A 94 23.48 6.32 15.60
N TYR A 95 23.39 7.13 16.65
CA TYR A 95 24.37 8.15 16.96
C TYR A 95 25.60 7.43 17.52
N ASP A 96 26.61 7.23 16.68
CA ASP A 96 27.91 6.68 17.09
C ASP A 96 28.56 7.63 18.10
N GLY A 97 28.46 7.27 19.38
CA GLY A 97 28.95 8.04 20.52
C GLY A 97 30.47 8.20 20.60
N THR A 98 31.22 7.77 19.58
CA THR A 98 32.68 7.94 19.52
C THR A 98 33.10 9.37 19.15
N ALA A 99 32.32 10.11 18.35
CA ALA A 99 32.68 11.47 17.91
C ALA A 99 32.69 12.52 19.04
N GLN A 100 32.00 12.26 20.15
CA GLN A 100 31.89 13.22 21.27
C GLN A 100 33.03 13.09 22.29
N ARG A 101 33.85 12.04 22.19
CA ARG A 101 35.04 11.85 23.06
C ARG A 101 36.25 12.64 22.55
N ASP A 102 36.36 12.83 21.24
CA ASP A 102 37.49 13.53 20.63
C ASP A 102 37.36 15.05 20.76
N ALA A 103 36.14 15.58 20.79
CA ALA A 103 35.88 17.01 20.99
C ALA A 103 36.06 17.49 22.44
N ALA A 104 36.05 16.58 23.42
CA ALA A 104 36.27 16.91 24.83
C ALA A 104 37.75 16.87 25.25
N THR A 105 38.65 16.46 24.35
CA THR A 105 40.09 16.30 24.59
C THR A 105 40.94 17.30 23.80
N ALA A 106 40.32 18.22 23.05
CA ALA A 106 40.98 19.25 22.24
C ALA A 106 40.90 20.64 22.88
#